data_AF-A0A2V9YD73-F1
#
_entry.id   AF-A0A2V9YD73-F1
#
_cell.length_a   1.000
_cell.length_b   1.000
_cell.length_c   1.000
_cell.angle_alpha   90.00
_cell.angle_beta   90.00
_cell.angle_gamma   90.00
#
_symmetry.space_group_name_H-M   'P 1'
#
loop_
_entity.id
_entity.type
_entity.pdbx_description
1 polymer ?
#
loop_
_entity_poly.entity_id
_entity_poly.type
_entity_poly.pdbx_seq_one_letter_code
_entity_poly.pdbx_strand_id
1 'polypeptide(L)'
;MQVQQTRDAQTPAPGIAAQAMGVLYVDSRFASRDISGVSQDILHAIATEAASLIENARLVQAEEEARRYQQELSIAASIQQRLMQVKIPEVPFARLRGRNLSCKEIGGDFFDAVNTKEGLAVVLADVSGKGVSAALLASTL
;
A
#
# COMPACT_ATOMS: atom_id res chain seq x y z
N MET A 1 -50.39 37.30 4.25
CA MET A 1 -51.08 36.05 3.86
C MET A 1 -51.64 36.29 2.46
N GLN A 2 -51.20 35.72 1.34
CA GLN A 2 -50.39 34.54 0.97
C GLN A 2 -49.47 34.92 -0.22
N VAL A 3 -48.19 34.49 -0.23
CA VAL A 3 -47.59 33.38 -1.01
C VAL A 3 -47.57 33.61 -2.53
N GLN A 4 -46.38 33.91 -3.07
CA GLN A 4 -46.03 33.66 -4.47
C GLN A 4 -44.72 32.88 -4.52
N GLN A 5 -44.82 31.64 -5.00
CA GLN A 5 -43.74 30.68 -5.18
C GLN A 5 -42.79 31.15 -6.30
N THR A 6 -41.50 31.26 -6.00
CA THR A 6 -40.43 31.38 -7.00
C THR A 6 -39.53 30.15 -6.92
N ARG A 7 -39.69 29.31 -7.95
CA ARG A 7 -38.77 28.31 -8.54
C ARG A 7 -37.60 27.82 -7.69
N ASP A 8 -37.62 26.50 -7.51
CA ASP A 8 -36.55 25.63 -7.03
C ASP A 8 -35.19 25.94 -7.67
N ALA A 9 -34.28 26.51 -6.88
CA ALA A 9 -32.85 26.42 -7.12
C ALA A 9 -32.38 25.09 -6.54
N GLN A 10 -32.20 24.12 -7.43
CA GLN A 10 -31.64 22.83 -7.09
C GLN A 10 -30.14 23.02 -6.80
N THR A 11 -29.80 23.12 -5.51
CA THR A 11 -28.40 23.14 -5.07
C THR A 11 -27.80 21.75 -5.33
N PRO A 12 -26.77 21.60 -6.18
CA PRO A 12 -26.12 20.32 -6.37
C PRO A 12 -25.45 19.86 -5.07
N ALA A 13 -25.50 18.55 -4.85
CA ALA A 13 -24.88 17.85 -3.72
C ALA A 13 -23.40 18.24 -3.54
N PRO A 14 -22.84 18.15 -2.32
CA PRO A 14 -21.43 18.44 -2.07
C PRO A 14 -20.57 17.38 -2.77
N GLY A 15 -20.20 17.67 -4.02
CA GLY A 15 -19.12 16.98 -4.70
C GLY A 15 -17.85 17.17 -3.87
N ILE A 16 -17.13 16.07 -3.67
CA ILE A 16 -15.80 15.99 -3.06
C ILE A 16 -15.06 17.29 -3.36
N ALA A 17 -14.86 18.13 -2.36
CA ALA A 17 -14.12 19.37 -2.52
C ALA A 17 -12.76 18.98 -3.11
N ALA A 18 -12.54 19.32 -4.38
CA ALA A 18 -11.27 19.07 -5.04
C ALA A 18 -10.20 19.73 -4.17
N GLN A 19 -9.42 18.90 -3.48
CA GLN A 19 -8.41 19.39 -2.58
C GLN A 19 -7.42 20.17 -3.45
N ALA A 20 -7.38 21.49 -3.27
CA ALA A 20 -6.55 22.35 -4.10
C ALA A 20 -5.08 21.89 -4.01
N MET A 21 -4.48 21.51 -5.14
CA MET A 21 -3.09 21.04 -5.18
C MET A 21 -2.08 22.18 -4.96
N GLY A 22 -2.45 23.41 -5.30
CA GLY A 22 -1.62 24.61 -5.19
C GLY A 22 -2.32 25.85 -5.77
N VAL A 23 -1.66 27.00 -5.69
CA VAL A 23 -2.15 28.29 -6.23
C VAL A 23 -1.15 28.83 -7.24
N LEU A 24 -1.62 29.14 -8.46
CA LEU A 24 -0.84 29.87 -9.47
C LEU A 24 -1.18 31.35 -9.37
N TYR A 25 -0.20 32.18 -9.03
CA TYR A 25 -0.36 33.63 -8.90
C TYR A 25 0.40 34.35 -10.01
N VAL A 26 -0.25 35.32 -10.65
CA VAL A 26 0.34 36.17 -11.68
C VAL A 26 -0.02 37.62 -11.40
N ASP A 27 0.99 38.48 -11.47
CA ASP A 27 0.88 39.92 -11.24
C ASP A 27 1.49 40.68 -12.42
N SER A 28 0.94 41.85 -12.74
CA SER A 28 1.39 42.69 -13.84
C SER A 28 1.60 44.12 -13.36
N ARG A 29 2.82 44.64 -13.49
CA ARG A 29 3.20 45.99 -13.00
C ARG A 29 2.82 47.15 -13.94
N PHE A 30 2.24 46.86 -15.11
CA PHE A 30 1.79 47.86 -16.07
C PHE A 30 0.31 47.68 -16.33
N ALA A 31 -0.51 48.51 -15.67
CA ALA A 31 -1.92 48.65 -15.97
C ALA A 31 -2.08 49.27 -17.37
N SER A 32 -2.18 48.45 -18.41
CA SER A 32 -2.67 48.89 -19.72
C SER A 32 -3.19 47.73 -20.54
N ARG A 33 -4.52 47.69 -20.63
CA ARG A 33 -5.38 46.96 -21.58
C ARG A 33 -5.46 45.45 -21.41
N ASP A 34 -6.66 45.03 -21.03
CA ASP A 34 -7.25 43.70 -21.17
C ASP A 34 -6.24 42.54 -21.05
N ILE A 35 -6.07 42.06 -19.82
CA ILE A 35 -5.85 40.63 -19.57
C ILE A 35 -7.12 39.93 -20.11
N SER A 36 -7.20 39.86 -21.43
CA SER A 36 -8.30 39.30 -22.20
C SER A 36 -8.33 37.79 -21.99
N GLY A 37 -9.44 37.13 -22.35
CA GLY A 37 -9.66 35.70 -22.15
C GLY A 37 -8.49 34.79 -22.58
N VAL A 38 -7.69 35.20 -23.56
CA VAL A 38 -6.45 34.52 -23.99
C VAL A 38 -5.45 34.33 -22.85
N SER A 39 -5.31 35.31 -21.94
CA SER A 39 -4.42 35.20 -20.79
C SER A 39 -4.98 34.29 -19.70
N GLN A 40 -6.31 34.21 -19.55
CA GLN A 40 -6.93 33.28 -18.60
C GLN A 40 -6.82 31.83 -19.10
N ASP A 41 -7.03 31.59 -20.39
CA ASP A 41 -6.91 30.27 -21.01
C ASP A 41 -5.48 29.72 -20.90
N ILE A 42 -4.47 30.58 -21.15
CA ILE A 42 -3.07 30.21 -20.98
C ILE A 42 -2.75 29.88 -19.52
N LEU A 43 -3.22 30.70 -18.56
CA LEU A 43 -2.99 30.43 -17.14
C LEU A 43 -3.69 29.16 -16.68
N HIS A 44 -4.90 28.89 -17.17
CA HIS A 44 -5.62 27.66 -16.88
C HIS A 44 -4.90 26.45 -17.47
N ALA A 45 -4.41 26.54 -18.70
CA ALA A 45 -3.63 25.48 -19.34
C ALA A 45 -2.35 25.18 -18.55
N ILE A 46 -1.58 26.21 -18.19
CA ILE A 46 -0.36 26.07 -17.37
C ILE A 46 -0.69 25.48 -16.00
N ALA A 47 -1.73 25.97 -15.33
CA ALA A 47 -2.13 25.44 -14.03
C ALA A 47 -2.54 23.96 -14.11
N THR A 48 -3.22 23.56 -15.18
CA THR A 48 -3.69 22.19 -15.40
C THR A 48 -2.50 21.27 -15.70
N GLU A 49 -1.58 21.70 -16.55
CA GLU A 49 -0.37 20.95 -16.88
C GLU A 49 0.56 20.82 -15.66
N ALA A 50 0.77 21.91 -14.92
CA ALA A 50 1.54 21.89 -13.68
C ALA A 50 0.90 20.97 -12.63
N ALA A 51 -0.42 21.01 -12.47
CA ALA A 51 -1.14 20.10 -11.56
C ALA A 51 -0.95 18.63 -11.98
N SER A 52 -1.07 18.32 -13.27
CA SER A 52 -0.84 16.97 -13.78
C SER A 52 0.59 16.49 -13.54
N LEU A 53 1.59 17.35 -13.76
CA LEU A 53 3.00 17.02 -13.50
C LEU A 53 3.27 16.76 -12.02
N ILE A 54 2.70 17.57 -11.12
CA ILE A 54 2.83 17.39 -9.67
C ILE A 54 2.18 16.08 -9.24
N GLU A 55 0.99 15.76 -9.77
CA GLU A 55 0.30 14.51 -9.43
C GLU A 55 1.08 13.30 -9.93
N ASN A 56 1.57 13.36 -11.17
CA ASN A 56 2.42 12.30 -11.73
C ASN A 56 3.68 12.09 -10.89
N ALA A 57 4.35 13.17 -10.47
CA ALA A 57 5.53 13.07 -9.62
C ALA A 57 5.21 12.42 -8.26
N ARG A 58 4.07 12.74 -7.65
CA ARG A 58 3.61 12.10 -6.41
C ARG A 58 3.30 10.62 -6.61
N LEU A 59 2.63 10.26 -7.70
CA LEU A 59 2.32 8.86 -8.02
C LEU A 59 3.60 8.03 -8.23
N VAL A 60 4.58 8.58 -8.95
CA VAL A 60 5.89 7.93 -9.13
C VAL A 60 6.60 7.73 -7.79
N GLN A 61 6.60 8.75 -6.92
CA GLN A 61 7.18 8.62 -5.58
C GLN A 61 6.49 7.55 -4.74
N ALA A 62 5.15 7.52 -4.73
CA ALA A 62 4.38 6.51 -4.01
C ALA A 62 4.63 5.10 -4.56
N GLU A 63 4.75 4.95 -5.88
CA GLU A 63 5.12 3.69 -6.53
C GLU A 63 6.52 3.23 -6.12
N GLU A 64 7.50 4.13 -6.12
CA GLU A 64 8.86 3.81 -5.68
C GLU A 64 8.90 3.35 -4.22
N GLU A 65 8.19 4.04 -3.32
CA GLU A 65 8.08 3.67 -1.91
C GLU A 65 7.43 2.30 -1.75
N ALA A 66 6.31 2.06 -2.44
CA ALA A 66 5.62 0.77 -2.42
C ALA A 66 6.53 -0.36 -2.95
N ARG A 67 7.29 -0.10 -4.02
CA ARG A 67 8.23 -1.06 -4.60
C ARG A 67 9.37 -1.39 -3.63
N ARG A 68 9.93 -0.38 -2.96
CA ARG A 68 10.98 -0.59 -1.94
C ARG A 68 10.44 -1.42 -0.78
N TYR A 69 9.24 -1.09 -0.29
CA TYR A 69 8.59 -1.84 0.77
C TYR A 69 8.33 -3.31 0.38
N GLN A 70 7.86 -3.56 -0.85
CA GLN A 70 7.71 -4.93 -1.38
C GLN A 70 9.04 -5.69 -1.46
N GLN A 71 10.13 -5.02 -1.85
CA GLN A 71 11.46 -5.64 -1.87
C GLN A 71 11.92 -6.04 -0.48
N GLU A 72 11.74 -5.17 0.52
CA GLU A 72 12.06 -5.46 1.92
C GLU A 72 11.24 -6.65 2.45
N LEU A 73 9.93 -6.68 2.15
CA LEU A 73 9.07 -7.82 2.50
C LEU A 73 9.54 -9.12 1.85
N SER A 74 9.93 -9.09 0.58
CA SER A 74 10.44 -10.26 -0.14
C SER A 74 11.75 -10.78 0.45
N ILE A 75 12.66 -9.88 0.84
CA ILE A 75 13.90 -10.26 1.53
C ILE A 75 13.58 -10.92 2.87
N ALA A 76 12.73 -10.30 3.70
CA ALA A 76 12.34 -10.83 5.00
C ALA A 76 11.67 -12.20 4.89
N ALA A 77 10.78 -12.38 3.91
CA ALA A 77 10.18 -13.67 3.58
C ALA A 77 11.23 -14.75 3.26
N SER A 78 12.24 -14.40 2.46
CA SER A 78 13.32 -15.33 2.09
C SER A 78 14.21 -15.71 3.27
N ILE A 79 14.37 -14.80 4.24
CA ILE A 79 15.13 -15.05 5.47
C ILE A 79 14.32 -15.99 6.36
N GLN A 80 13.05 -15.67 6.60
CA GLN A 80 12.13 -16.52 7.36
C GLN A 80 12.10 -17.95 6.80
N GLN A 81 11.89 -18.10 5.48
CA GLN A 81 11.86 -19.42 4.85
C GLN A 81 13.16 -20.21 5.04
N ARG A 82 14.32 -19.53 5.05
CA ARG A 82 15.61 -20.18 5.30
C ARG A 82 15.78 -20.57 6.77
N LEU A 83 15.37 -19.71 7.70
CA LEU A 83 15.40 -20.00 9.13
C LEU A 83 14.45 -21.15 9.50
N MET A 84 13.31 -21.25 8.80
CA MET A 84 12.29 -22.28 8.98
C MET A 84 12.51 -23.53 8.10
N GLN A 85 13.70 -23.73 7.54
CA GLN A 85 14.01 -24.96 6.82
C GLN A 85 14.10 -26.14 7.78
N VAL A 86 12.99 -26.86 7.93
CA VAL A 86 12.92 -28.09 8.70
C VAL A 86 13.60 -29.22 7.95
N LYS A 87 14.64 -29.81 8.55
CA LYS A 87 15.18 -31.08 8.07
C LYS A 87 14.29 -32.20 8.60
N ILE A 88 13.42 -32.71 7.72
CA ILE A 88 12.51 -33.80 8.07
C ILE A 88 13.32 -35.06 8.43
N PRO A 89 13.20 -35.60 9.65
CA PRO A 89 13.89 -36.81 10.04
C PRO A 89 13.28 -38.04 9.38
N GLU A 90 14.14 -38.98 8.99
CA GLU A 90 13.69 -40.31 8.57
C GLU A 90 13.40 -41.17 9.81
N VAL A 91 12.23 -41.79 9.83
CA VAL A 91 11.82 -42.71 10.90
C VAL A 91 11.36 -44.04 10.30
N PRO A 92 11.66 -45.18 10.94
CA PRO A 92 11.38 -46.50 10.36
C PRO A 92 9.89 -46.86 10.31
N PHE A 93 9.06 -46.16 11.07
CA PHE A 93 7.64 -46.47 11.25
C PHE A 93 6.68 -45.52 10.50
N ALA A 94 7.18 -44.44 9.88
CA ALA A 94 6.35 -43.45 9.19
C ALA A 94 7.13 -42.70 8.10
N ARG A 95 6.40 -42.11 7.15
CA ARG A 95 6.97 -41.19 6.16
C ARG A 95 6.43 -39.80 6.40
N LEU A 96 7.32 -38.86 6.74
CA LEU A 96 6.95 -37.49 7.01
C LEU A 96 7.20 -36.62 5.77
N ARG A 97 6.26 -35.73 5.45
CA ARG A 97 6.39 -34.70 4.42
C ARG A 97 5.74 -33.43 4.94
N GLY A 98 6.44 -32.32 4.83
CA GLY A 98 5.96 -31.02 5.26
C GLY A 98 6.31 -29.96 4.24
N ARG A 99 5.40 -28.99 4.06
CA ARG A 99 5.59 -27.85 3.19
C ARG A 99 4.87 -26.66 3.83
N ASN A 100 5.59 -25.55 3.96
CA ASN A 100 5.01 -24.28 4.37
C ASN A 100 4.60 -23.49 3.12
N LEU A 101 3.34 -23.06 3.03
CA LEU A 101 2.83 -22.25 1.93
C LEU A 101 2.18 -21.00 2.51
N SER A 102 2.90 -19.87 2.46
CA SER A 102 2.40 -18.61 3.00
C SER A 102 1.33 -17.97 2.10
N CYS A 103 0.26 -17.44 2.69
CA CYS A 103 -0.82 -16.72 1.97
C CYS A 103 -0.44 -15.29 1.55
N LYS A 104 0.68 -14.75 2.05
CA LYS A 104 1.27 -13.44 1.72
C LYS A 104 2.79 -13.59 1.58
N GLU A 105 3.54 -12.49 1.40
CA GLU A 105 5.02 -12.55 1.40
C GLU A 105 5.55 -13.25 2.65
N ILE A 106 4.91 -13.02 3.80
CA ILE A 106 5.34 -13.51 5.11
C ILE A 106 4.19 -14.23 5.83
N GLY A 107 4.40 -15.51 6.17
CA GLY A 107 3.43 -16.35 6.87
C GLY A 107 3.67 -16.42 8.39
N GLY A 108 2.61 -16.70 9.16
CA GLY A 108 2.70 -16.97 10.61
C GLY A 108 2.81 -18.46 10.93
N ASP A 109 2.39 -19.32 10.02
CA ASP A 109 2.39 -20.77 10.25
C ASP A 109 3.82 -21.30 10.18
N PHE A 110 4.16 -22.24 11.06
CA PHE A 110 5.44 -22.94 11.12
C PHE A 110 5.19 -24.39 11.54
N PHE A 111 6.06 -25.30 11.11
CA PHE A 111 6.11 -26.64 11.67
C PHE A 111 7.56 -27.04 11.90
N ASP A 112 7.81 -27.97 12.80
CA ASP A 112 9.12 -28.64 12.98
C ASP A 112 8.92 -30.13 13.26
N ALA A 113 9.92 -30.94 12.98
CA ALA A 113 9.90 -32.37 13.29
C ALA A 113 11.26 -32.83 13.77
N VAL A 114 11.31 -33.39 14.98
CA VAL A 114 12.54 -33.84 15.63
C VAL A 114 12.39 -35.26 16.17
N ASN A 115 13.41 -36.09 15.95
CA ASN A 115 13.45 -37.43 16.52
C ASN A 115 13.98 -37.36 17.97
N THR A 116 13.24 -37.90 18.91
CA THR A 116 13.60 -37.96 20.34
C THR A 116 13.86 -39.41 20.74
N LYS A 117 14.31 -39.64 21.99
CA LYS A 117 14.50 -41.00 22.52
C LYS A 117 13.19 -41.79 22.67
N GLU A 118 12.06 -41.09 22.75
CA GLU A 118 10.74 -41.65 23.00
C GLU A 118 9.91 -41.80 21.71
N GLY A 119 10.36 -41.17 20.62
CA GLY A 119 9.70 -41.24 19.32
C GLY A 119 9.86 -39.97 18.50
N LEU A 120 8.99 -39.78 17.52
CA LEU A 120 8.97 -38.58 16.69
C LEU A 120 8.10 -37.50 17.34
N ALA A 121 8.67 -36.31 17.57
CA ALA A 121 7.93 -35.12 17.97
C ALA A 121 7.72 -34.21 16.75
N VAL A 122 6.49 -33.71 16.58
CA VAL A 122 6.13 -32.77 15.52
C VAL A 122 5.47 -31.55 16.15
N VAL A 123 5.96 -30.37 15.81
CA VAL A 123 5.41 -29.09 16.25
C VAL A 123 4.71 -28.44 15.07
N LEU A 124 3.52 -27.89 15.31
CA LEU A 124 2.77 -27.05 14.37
C LEU A 124 2.37 -25.80 15.15
N ALA A 125 2.78 -24.64 14.66
CA ALA A 125 2.50 -23.35 15.27
C ALA A 125 1.80 -22.45 14.25
N ASP A 126 0.71 -21.82 14.66
CA ASP A 126 0.08 -20.70 13.95
C ASP A 126 0.39 -19.43 14.75
N VAL A 127 1.31 -18.62 14.23
CA VAL A 127 1.68 -17.36 14.87
C VAL A 127 0.68 -16.28 14.44
N SER A 128 -0.12 -15.84 15.42
CA SER A 128 -1.16 -14.85 15.23
C SER A 128 -0.58 -13.51 14.78
N GLY A 129 -0.83 -13.17 13.50
CA GLY A 129 -0.39 -11.94 12.86
C GLY A 129 -0.13 -12.18 11.37
N LYS A 130 -0.25 -11.16 10.53
CA LYS A 130 0.11 -11.24 9.10
C LYS A 130 1.19 -10.21 8.81
N GLY A 131 2.19 -10.58 8.00
CA GLY A 131 3.30 -9.69 7.65
C GLY A 131 4.50 -9.79 8.59
N VAL A 132 5.39 -8.79 8.53
CA VAL A 132 6.75 -8.83 9.13
C VAL A 132 6.76 -9.20 10.61
N SER A 133 5.83 -8.67 11.40
CA SER A 133 5.79 -8.90 12.85
C SER A 133 5.54 -10.36 13.23
N ALA A 134 4.75 -11.09 12.43
CA ALA A 134 4.46 -12.50 12.67
C ALA A 134 5.66 -13.40 12.31
N ALA A 135 6.40 -13.08 11.24
CA ALA A 135 7.64 -13.79 10.90
C ALA A 135 8.69 -13.72 11.99
N LEU A 136 8.88 -12.52 12.56
CA LEU A 136 9.90 -12.32 13.58
C LEU A 136 9.61 -13.16 14.83
N LEU A 137 8.35 -13.21 15.27
CA LEU A 137 7.94 -14.06 16.38
C LEU A 137 8.12 -15.55 16.06
N ALA A 138 7.69 -15.98 14.88
CA ALA A 138 7.81 -17.36 14.44
C ALA A 138 9.27 -17.82 14.28
N SER A 139 10.21 -16.90 14.02
CA SER A 139 11.65 -17.21 13.91
C SER A 139 12.37 -17.30 15.26
N THR A 140 11.74 -16.89 16.36
CA THR A 140 12.32 -16.95 17.72
C THR A 140 11.86 -18.17 18.53
N LEU A 141 10.91 -18.94 17.99
CA LEU A 141 10.39 -20.19 18.56
C LEU A 141 11.20 -21.38 18.06
#